data_AF-D9VXM4-F1
#
_entry.id   AF-D9VXM4-F1
#
_cell.length_a   1.000
_cell.length_b   1.000
_cell.length_c   1.000
_cell.angle_alpha   90.00
_cell.angle_beta   90.00
_cell.angle_gamma   90.00
#
_symmetry.space_group_name_H-M   'P 1'
#
loop_
_entity.id
_entity.type
_entity.pdbx_description
1 polymer ?
#
loop_
_entity_poly.entity_id
_entity_poly.type
_entity_poly.pdbx_seq_one_letter_code
_entity_poly.pdbx_strand_id
1 'polypeptide(L)'
;MTRTTRQAETDDVSAAYHLALTQIGAETTVEAMRLWADVPANSRAVTAGGWLRKAITMVMSRRRQSRDLARAYYRLARALQTGSTVADPYHPEPTYVTLADLRREFAALAGTYEPPAQSPSDRPPVQDSKTSRSAGTQETAAEENRPGQAPDSSRPVDEDQDDEDQDEDFEPVTDDEEQDEEEDDWDRILVEELKGLREEEERIERQAEEELRLILEALGPRNLDQKLTVEDADPDDAHRQAGARQAAAASRIAMNGGRSSNWTHMTRDRRAIGYVRLSRTGTPCGWCAMLISRGAVYKTQSSALFKDGDRYHDNCHCYAMPIWNRDQFQASELTALSRQYMALWPEVTKGHTGKDAVSVWRRFIRQKQRAAAQEARESTTTAPEA
;
A
#
# COMPACT_ATOMS: atom_id res chain seq x y z
N MET A 1 -11.55 19.07 12.89
CA MET A 1 -12.35 18.47 11.78
C MET A 1 -13.12 17.28 12.35
N THR A 2 -14.40 17.08 12.01
CA THR A 2 -15.17 15.93 12.56
C THR A 2 -14.64 14.59 12.04
N ARG A 3 -14.83 13.52 12.83
CA ARG A 3 -14.51 12.14 12.42
C ARG A 3 -15.09 11.73 11.05
N THR A 4 -16.33 12.12 10.74
CA THR A 4 -16.96 11.82 9.44
C THR A 4 -16.25 12.51 8.28
N THR A 5 -15.88 13.80 8.42
CA THR A 5 -15.12 14.52 7.38
C THR A 5 -13.74 13.89 7.18
N ARG A 6 -13.07 13.49 8.27
CA ARG A 6 -11.77 12.79 8.20
C ARG A 6 -11.86 11.45 7.48
N GLN A 7 -12.93 10.68 7.70
CA GLN A 7 -13.17 9.43 6.98
C GLN A 7 -13.42 9.65 5.49
N ALA A 8 -14.27 10.62 5.12
CA ALA A 8 -14.53 10.94 3.72
C ALA A 8 -13.25 11.33 2.96
N GLU A 9 -12.44 12.22 3.55
CA GLU A 9 -11.17 12.62 2.94
C GLU A 9 -10.16 11.45 2.87
N THR A 10 -10.18 10.53 3.84
CA THR A 10 -9.35 9.31 3.80
C THR A 10 -9.74 8.40 2.63
N ASP A 11 -11.04 8.28 2.35
CA ASP A 11 -11.55 7.50 1.22
C ASP A 11 -11.18 8.15 -0.12
N ASP A 12 -11.29 9.48 -0.25
CA ASP A 12 -10.85 10.24 -1.43
C ASP A 12 -9.35 10.12 -1.68
N VAL A 13 -8.53 10.28 -0.63
CA VAL A 13 -7.07 10.11 -0.67
C VAL A 13 -6.68 8.68 -1.07
N SER A 14 -7.42 7.68 -0.58
CA SER A 14 -7.25 6.27 -0.98
C SER A 14 -7.61 6.05 -2.45
N ALA A 15 -8.76 6.55 -2.90
CA ALA A 15 -9.18 6.45 -4.30
C ALA A 15 -8.15 7.10 -5.26
N ALA A 16 -7.68 8.31 -4.94
CA ALA A 16 -6.66 9.01 -5.71
C ALA A 16 -5.31 8.28 -5.73
N TYR A 17 -4.86 7.74 -4.59
CA TYR A 17 -3.64 6.93 -4.52
C TYR A 17 -3.72 5.73 -5.45
N HIS A 18 -4.85 5.02 -5.43
CA HIS A 18 -5.04 3.84 -6.26
C HIS A 18 -5.21 4.18 -7.75
N LEU A 19 -5.75 5.35 -8.10
CA LEU A 19 -5.76 5.86 -9.47
C LEU A 19 -4.34 6.18 -9.96
N ALA A 20 -3.56 6.97 -9.21
CA ALA A 20 -2.19 7.33 -9.56
C ALA A 20 -1.27 6.09 -9.68
N LEU A 21 -1.37 5.14 -8.74
CA LEU A 21 -0.64 3.87 -8.81
C LEU A 21 -1.08 3.02 -10.02
N THR A 22 -2.34 3.11 -10.44
CA THR A 22 -2.84 2.47 -11.68
C THR A 22 -2.20 3.07 -12.91
N GLN A 23 -2.09 4.39 -12.97
CA GLN A 23 -1.46 5.11 -14.07
C GLN A 23 0.02 4.73 -14.21
N ILE A 24 0.79 4.74 -13.12
CA ILE A 24 2.20 4.30 -13.14
C ILE A 24 2.31 2.86 -13.69
N GLY A 25 1.43 1.96 -13.26
CA GLY A 25 1.38 0.58 -13.77
C GLY A 25 1.05 0.49 -15.27
N ALA A 26 0.12 1.31 -15.77
CA ALA A 26 -0.26 1.34 -17.18
C ALA A 26 0.86 1.92 -18.07
N GLU A 27 1.45 3.05 -17.66
CA GLU A 27 2.60 3.65 -18.33
C GLU A 27 3.79 2.69 -18.39
N THR A 28 4.08 1.98 -17.29
CA THR A 28 5.13 0.95 -17.25
C THR A 28 4.88 -0.15 -18.28
N THR A 29 3.64 -0.61 -18.46
CA THR A 29 3.30 -1.62 -19.48
C THR A 29 3.56 -1.10 -20.89
N VAL A 30 3.10 0.11 -21.21
CA VAL A 30 3.29 0.73 -22.53
C VAL A 30 4.78 0.94 -22.84
N GLU A 31 5.53 1.43 -21.86
CA GLU A 31 6.97 1.68 -21.99
C GLU A 31 7.78 0.37 -22.09
N ALA A 32 7.41 -0.67 -21.33
CA ALA A 32 8.02 -2.00 -21.43
C ALA A 32 7.74 -2.68 -22.78
N MET A 33 6.53 -2.52 -23.35
CA MET A 33 6.23 -3.01 -24.70
C MET A 33 6.99 -2.24 -25.77
N ARG A 34 7.13 -0.91 -25.64
CA ARG A 34 7.93 -0.08 -26.54
C ARG A 34 9.40 -0.47 -26.52
N LEU A 35 9.99 -0.67 -25.34
CA LEU A 35 11.37 -1.15 -25.21
C LEU A 35 11.56 -2.54 -25.81
N TRP A 36 10.57 -3.43 -25.69
CA TRP A 36 10.64 -4.78 -26.26
C TRP A 36 10.68 -4.81 -27.80
N ALA A 37 10.14 -3.78 -28.48
CA ALA A 37 10.29 -3.65 -29.93
C ALA A 37 11.76 -3.51 -30.39
N ASP A 38 12.68 -3.08 -29.52
CA ASP A 38 14.12 -3.07 -29.79
C ASP A 38 14.74 -4.50 -29.80
N VAL A 39 13.98 -5.56 -29.52
CA VAL A 39 14.46 -6.96 -29.41
C VAL A 39 13.84 -7.87 -30.47
N PRO A 40 14.04 -7.59 -31.78
CA PRO A 40 13.41 -8.38 -32.84
C PRO A 40 13.96 -9.81 -32.87
N ALA A 41 13.12 -10.75 -33.34
CA ALA A 41 13.42 -12.17 -33.29
C ALA A 41 14.76 -12.53 -33.99
N ASN A 42 15.07 -11.95 -35.14
CA ASN A 42 16.29 -12.28 -35.88
C ASN A 42 17.60 -11.74 -35.27
N SER A 43 17.57 -10.82 -34.28
CA SER A 43 18.80 -10.20 -33.72
C SER A 43 18.90 -10.22 -32.19
N ARG A 44 18.09 -11.03 -31.50
CA ARG A 44 17.98 -11.08 -30.02
C ARG A 44 19.33 -11.16 -29.30
N ALA A 45 20.24 -12.00 -29.78
CA ALA A 45 21.56 -12.23 -29.18
C ALA A 45 22.40 -10.94 -29.05
N VAL A 46 22.16 -9.95 -29.92
CA VAL A 46 22.85 -8.65 -29.92
C VAL A 46 22.05 -7.61 -29.11
N THR A 47 20.72 -7.62 -29.20
CA THR A 47 19.86 -6.56 -28.64
C THR A 47 19.42 -6.80 -27.19
N ALA A 48 19.26 -8.06 -26.77
CA ALA A 48 18.70 -8.42 -25.46
C ALA A 48 19.45 -7.80 -24.26
N GLY A 49 20.79 -7.80 -24.29
CA GLY A 49 21.59 -7.21 -23.21
C GLY A 49 21.46 -5.69 -23.10
N GLY A 50 21.24 -5.00 -24.22
CA GLY A 50 20.97 -3.56 -24.25
C GLY A 50 19.57 -3.24 -23.72
N TRP A 51 18.57 -4.01 -24.17
CA TRP A 51 17.19 -3.93 -23.69
C TRP A 51 17.09 -4.15 -22.17
N LEU A 52 17.70 -5.22 -21.65
CA LEU A 52 17.57 -5.58 -20.22
C LEU A 52 18.05 -4.45 -19.30
N ARG A 53 19.15 -3.76 -19.67
CA ARG A 53 19.62 -2.58 -18.92
C ARG A 53 18.61 -1.43 -18.95
N LYS A 54 18.10 -1.05 -20.14
CA LYS A 54 17.07 0.00 -20.27
C LYS A 54 15.81 -0.33 -19.46
N ALA A 55 15.33 -1.58 -19.56
CA ALA A 55 14.13 -2.04 -18.89
C ALA A 55 14.27 -2.05 -17.36
N ILE A 56 15.42 -2.49 -16.81
CA ILE A 56 15.70 -2.42 -15.38
C ILE A 56 15.69 -0.97 -14.88
N THR A 57 16.41 -0.07 -15.56
CA THR A 57 16.45 1.36 -15.16
C THR A 57 15.05 2.00 -15.19
N MET A 58 14.26 1.73 -16.23
CA MET A 58 12.89 2.23 -16.36
C MET A 58 12.00 1.71 -15.22
N VAL A 59 11.93 0.38 -15.01
CA VAL A 59 11.03 -0.21 -14.01
C VAL A 59 11.43 0.17 -12.59
N MET A 60 12.73 0.26 -12.26
CA MET A 60 13.17 0.72 -10.94
C MET A 60 12.87 2.22 -10.70
N SER A 61 12.84 3.04 -11.75
CA SER A 61 12.36 4.43 -11.67
C SER A 61 10.86 4.49 -11.37
N ARG A 62 10.04 3.72 -12.11
CA ARG A 62 8.58 3.60 -11.87
C ARG A 62 8.26 2.98 -10.49
N ARG A 63 9.12 2.09 -10.00
CA ARG A 63 9.04 1.51 -8.66
C ARG A 63 9.26 2.55 -7.57
N ARG A 64 10.30 3.38 -7.72
CA ARG A 64 10.55 4.54 -6.84
C ARG A 64 9.35 5.49 -6.81
N GLN A 65 8.83 5.89 -7.96
CA GLN A 65 7.61 6.73 -8.05
C GLN A 65 6.44 6.10 -7.28
N SER A 66 6.20 4.80 -7.46
CA SER A 66 5.12 4.07 -6.78
C SER A 66 5.30 4.03 -5.25
N ARG A 67 6.54 3.85 -4.77
CA ARG A 67 6.89 3.86 -3.35
C ARG A 67 6.69 5.24 -2.73
N ASP A 68 7.25 6.26 -3.37
CA ASP A 68 7.26 7.63 -2.82
C ASP A 68 5.80 8.16 -2.74
N LEU A 69 4.98 7.87 -3.76
CA LEU A 69 3.52 8.07 -3.75
C LEU A 69 2.83 7.35 -2.58
N ALA A 70 3.20 6.09 -2.30
CA ALA A 70 2.61 5.31 -1.22
C ALA A 70 3.00 5.81 0.18
N ARG A 71 4.19 6.39 0.34
CA ARG A 71 4.58 7.06 1.60
C ARG A 71 3.72 8.29 1.84
N ALA A 72 3.60 9.18 0.86
CA ALA A 72 2.77 10.38 0.97
C ALA A 72 1.29 10.03 1.26
N TYR A 73 0.75 9.02 0.57
CA TYR A 73 -0.57 8.44 0.89
C TYR A 73 -0.65 7.98 2.36
N TYR A 74 0.28 7.15 2.82
CA TYR A 74 0.24 6.61 4.18
C TYR A 74 0.35 7.71 5.24
N ARG A 75 1.20 8.72 5.01
CA ARG A 75 1.40 9.86 5.90
C ARG A 75 0.12 10.68 6.05
N LEU A 76 -0.54 11.02 4.94
CA LEU A 76 -1.79 11.79 4.95
C LEU A 76 -2.96 10.98 5.52
N ALA A 77 -3.18 9.76 5.04
CA ALA A 77 -4.29 8.92 5.48
C ALA A 77 -4.20 8.55 6.98
N ARG A 78 -2.99 8.29 7.49
CA ARG A 78 -2.77 8.08 8.93
C ARG A 78 -3.05 9.34 9.75
N ALA A 79 -2.60 10.50 9.28
CA ALA A 79 -2.84 11.76 9.98
C ALA A 79 -4.34 12.06 10.13
N LEU A 80 -5.11 11.90 9.04
CA LEU A 80 -6.57 12.03 9.06
C LEU A 80 -7.23 11.07 10.05
N GLN A 81 -6.72 9.84 10.17
CA GLN A 81 -7.32 8.79 10.99
C GLN A 81 -6.85 8.74 12.44
N THR A 82 -5.72 9.38 12.78
CA THR A 82 -5.07 9.22 14.10
C THR A 82 -4.40 10.47 14.68
N GLY A 83 -4.64 11.67 14.11
CA GLY A 83 -4.05 12.95 14.55
C GLY A 83 -2.51 13.03 14.47
N SER A 84 -1.85 12.01 13.89
CA SER A 84 -0.40 11.85 13.89
C SER A 84 0.06 11.12 12.64
N THR A 85 1.21 11.53 12.09
CA THR A 85 1.78 10.98 10.86
C THR A 85 3.07 10.20 11.12
N VAL A 86 3.68 9.68 10.07
CA VAL A 86 4.99 9.01 10.13
C VAL A 86 6.06 9.83 9.42
N ALA A 87 7.30 9.65 9.88
CA ALA A 87 8.50 10.25 9.30
C ALA A 87 8.82 9.67 7.90
N ASP A 88 9.46 10.43 7.02
CA ASP A 88 10.16 9.82 5.89
C ASP A 88 11.43 9.12 6.43
N PRO A 89 11.65 7.82 6.19
CA PRO A 89 12.81 7.08 6.70
C PRO A 89 14.19 7.60 6.22
N TYR A 90 14.23 8.53 5.26
CA TYR A 90 15.43 9.18 4.74
C TYR A 90 15.53 10.65 5.19
N HIS A 91 14.41 11.26 5.61
CA HIS A 91 14.30 12.65 6.07
C HIS A 91 13.34 12.70 7.28
N PRO A 92 13.81 12.34 8.50
CA PRO A 92 12.93 12.18 9.65
C PRO A 92 12.49 13.51 10.30
N GLU A 93 13.12 14.63 9.96
CA GLU A 93 12.71 15.97 10.37
C GLU A 93 11.62 16.54 9.43
N PRO A 94 10.72 17.43 9.91
CA PRO A 94 10.60 17.95 11.28
C PRO A 94 9.74 17.07 12.20
N THR A 95 9.77 17.33 13.52
CA THR A 95 8.93 16.64 14.52
C THR A 95 7.42 16.90 14.37
N TYR A 96 7.04 18.01 13.73
CA TYR A 96 5.66 18.42 13.49
C TYR A 96 5.48 18.92 12.06
N VAL A 97 4.35 18.58 11.44
CA VAL A 97 3.92 19.08 10.11
C VAL A 97 2.47 19.55 10.16
N THR A 98 2.03 20.36 9.19
CA THR A 98 0.61 20.72 9.06
C THR A 98 -0.14 19.69 8.21
N LEU A 99 -1.47 19.62 8.34
CA LEU A 99 -2.32 18.86 7.41
C LEU A 99 -2.18 19.37 5.97
N ALA A 100 -1.97 20.69 5.83
CA ALA A 100 -1.75 21.33 4.54
C ALA A 100 -0.43 20.90 3.87
N ASP A 101 0.62 20.60 4.64
CA ASP A 101 1.87 20.02 4.11
C ASP A 101 1.62 18.60 3.56
N LEU A 102 0.97 17.74 4.34
CA LEU A 102 0.67 16.37 3.94
C LEU A 102 -0.24 16.30 2.71
N ARG A 103 -1.25 17.18 2.63
CA ARG A 103 -2.10 17.35 1.44
C ARG A 103 -1.30 17.79 0.22
N ARG A 104 -0.36 18.74 0.36
CA ARG A 104 0.53 19.20 -0.73
C ARG A 104 1.48 18.10 -1.20
N GLU A 105 2.12 17.39 -0.27
CA GLU A 105 3.04 16.27 -0.53
C GLU A 105 2.34 15.18 -1.35
N PHE A 106 1.13 14.78 -0.92
CA PHE A 106 0.34 13.78 -1.63
C PHE A 106 -0.17 14.29 -3.00
N ALA A 107 -0.73 15.50 -3.07
CA ALA A 107 -1.23 16.07 -4.32
C ALA A 107 -0.16 16.15 -5.42
N ALA A 108 1.07 16.53 -5.05
CA ALA A 108 2.21 16.62 -5.96
C ALA A 108 2.61 15.28 -6.61
N LEU A 109 2.27 14.16 -5.97
CA LEU A 109 2.58 12.80 -6.46
C LEU A 109 1.36 12.10 -7.06
N ALA A 110 0.15 12.37 -6.56
CA ALA A 110 -1.09 11.77 -7.05
C ALA A 110 -1.60 12.42 -8.35
N GLY A 111 -1.37 13.74 -8.53
CA GLY A 111 -1.70 14.50 -9.74
C GLY A 111 -3.20 14.74 -9.99
N THR A 112 -4.07 13.81 -9.60
CA THR A 112 -5.55 13.88 -9.74
C THR A 112 -6.27 14.23 -8.44
N TYR A 113 -5.54 14.34 -7.32
CA TYR A 113 -6.09 14.74 -6.03
C TYR A 113 -6.09 16.26 -5.89
N GLU A 114 -7.27 16.87 -5.79
CA GLU A 114 -7.43 18.27 -5.41
C GLU A 114 -7.73 18.34 -3.90
N PRO A 115 -6.85 18.98 -3.09
CA PRO A 115 -7.10 19.12 -1.66
C PRO A 115 -8.38 19.90 -1.37
N PRO A 116 -9.10 19.58 -0.27
CA PRO A 116 -10.21 20.41 0.20
C PRO A 116 -9.79 21.88 0.32
N ALA A 117 -10.69 22.80 -0.04
CA ALA A 117 -10.43 24.23 0.04
C ALA A 117 -10.03 24.63 1.47
N GLN A 118 -8.85 25.24 1.60
CA GLN A 118 -8.31 25.70 2.88
C GLN A 118 -9.28 26.66 3.57
N SER A 119 -9.46 26.48 4.88
CA SER A 119 -10.16 27.48 5.68
C SER A 119 -9.32 28.77 5.72
N PRO A 120 -9.93 29.97 5.88
CA PRO A 120 -9.18 31.22 5.95
C PRO A 120 -8.14 31.29 7.08
N SER A 121 -8.26 30.42 8.09
CA SER A 121 -7.29 30.15 9.16
C SER A 121 -5.95 29.62 8.66
N ASP A 122 -5.95 28.80 7.61
CA ASP A 122 -4.83 27.92 7.25
C ASP A 122 -3.77 28.64 6.38
N ARG A 123 -3.86 29.97 6.28
CA ARG A 123 -2.90 30.78 5.52
C ARG A 123 -1.69 31.12 6.39
N PRO A 124 -0.46 30.74 6.00
CA PRO A 124 0.72 31.13 6.76
C PRO A 124 0.83 32.67 6.79
N PRO A 125 1.29 33.26 7.90
CA PRO A 125 1.42 34.70 8.03
C PRO A 125 2.40 35.23 6.97
N VAL A 126 1.98 36.24 6.22
CA VAL A 126 2.82 36.91 5.23
C VAL A 126 3.99 37.57 5.95
N GLN A 127 5.20 37.06 5.75
CA GLN A 127 6.40 37.66 6.31
C GLN A 127 6.73 38.95 5.57
N ASP A 128 6.23 40.07 6.09
CA ASP A 128 6.67 41.41 5.71
C ASP A 128 8.16 41.56 6.03
N SER A 129 8.99 41.52 4.98
CA SER A 129 10.44 41.60 5.08
C SER A 129 10.93 43.01 5.39
N LYS A 130 10.86 43.40 6.67
CA LYS A 130 11.51 44.62 7.18
C LYS A 130 12.84 44.33 7.86
N THR A 131 13.89 44.76 7.17
CA THR A 131 15.29 44.74 7.59
C THR A 131 15.57 45.55 8.87
N SER A 132 16.26 44.95 9.84
CA SER A 132 17.21 45.60 10.79
C SER A 132 17.97 44.48 11.52
N ARG A 133 19.26 44.24 11.26
CA ARG A 133 20.47 44.95 11.72
C ARG A 133 20.77 44.83 13.23
N SER A 134 21.94 44.25 13.49
CA SER A 134 22.57 43.76 14.71
C SER A 134 22.83 44.72 15.88
N ALA A 135 22.77 44.17 17.09
CA ALA A 135 23.71 44.30 18.24
C ALA A 135 23.50 43.01 19.09
N GLY A 136 24.48 42.33 19.74
CA GLY A 136 25.56 42.83 20.60
C GLY A 136 25.01 43.05 22.03
N THR A 137 25.47 42.44 23.13
CA THR A 137 26.61 41.52 23.40
C THR A 137 26.43 40.91 24.82
N GLN A 138 27.21 39.88 25.21
CA GLN A 138 27.62 39.55 26.62
C GLN A 138 26.54 39.04 27.63
N GLU A 139 26.85 38.29 28.70
CA GLU A 139 27.94 37.35 29.08
C GLU A 139 27.53 36.58 30.39
N THR A 140 28.43 35.75 30.96
CA THR A 140 28.36 35.01 32.26
C THR A 140 27.56 33.68 32.26
N ALA A 141 28.12 32.49 32.54
CA ALA A 141 28.87 31.95 33.72
C ALA A 141 27.92 31.53 34.87
N ALA A 142 28.08 30.43 35.62
CA ALA A 142 29.07 29.32 35.68
C ALA A 142 28.31 28.03 36.17
N GLU A 143 28.64 26.80 35.76
CA GLU A 143 29.58 25.84 36.40
C GLU A 143 28.99 25.04 37.61
N GLU A 144 29.62 23.90 37.92
CA GLU A 144 29.33 22.92 39.00
C GLU A 144 28.18 21.89 38.76
N ASN A 145 28.28 20.56 38.98
CA ASN A 145 29.31 19.50 38.84
C ASN A 145 29.06 18.37 39.87
N ARG A 146 28.32 17.31 39.48
CA ARG A 146 28.40 15.91 39.98
C ARG A 146 28.06 15.59 41.47
N PRO A 147 28.04 14.31 41.90
CA PRO A 147 27.80 13.03 41.20
C PRO A 147 26.62 12.21 41.82
N GLY A 148 26.29 11.05 41.24
CA GLY A 148 25.22 10.15 41.73
C GLY A 148 25.69 8.98 42.61
N GLN A 149 24.77 8.05 42.93
CA GLN A 149 25.07 6.79 43.61
C GLN A 149 24.01 5.70 43.31
N ALA A 150 24.50 4.49 43.03
CA ALA A 150 23.86 3.21 43.37
C ALA A 150 24.78 2.52 44.41
N PRO A 151 24.26 1.67 45.31
CA PRO A 151 24.08 0.24 44.98
C PRO A 151 22.75 -0.31 45.60
N ASP A 152 22.44 -1.61 45.77
CA ASP A 152 23.26 -2.83 45.71
C ASP A 152 22.53 -4.08 45.15
N SER A 153 22.47 -5.19 45.89
CA SER A 153 22.34 -6.56 45.36
C SER A 153 21.31 -7.47 46.07
N SER A 154 21.14 -8.68 45.49
CA SER A 154 20.84 -9.97 46.15
C SER A 154 19.40 -10.41 46.49
N ARG A 155 18.81 -11.21 45.56
CA ARG A 155 18.41 -12.65 45.66
C ARG A 155 17.84 -13.21 47.00
N PRO A 156 16.88 -14.17 47.00
CA PRO A 156 16.93 -15.38 46.17
C PRO A 156 15.62 -15.83 45.48
N VAL A 157 15.67 -17.05 44.94
CA VAL A 157 14.63 -17.79 44.20
C VAL A 157 14.03 -18.83 45.15
N ASP A 158 12.74 -19.12 45.03
CA ASP A 158 12.14 -20.39 45.47
C ASP A 158 11.08 -20.85 44.45
N GLU A 159 10.77 -22.14 44.48
CA GLU A 159 10.15 -22.91 43.39
C GLU A 159 8.64 -23.16 43.57
N ASP A 160 7.99 -23.53 42.47
CA ASP A 160 6.79 -24.35 42.31
C ASP A 160 5.54 -24.09 43.18
N GLN A 161 4.47 -23.66 42.50
CA GLN A 161 3.13 -24.21 42.74
C GLN A 161 2.31 -24.22 41.45
N ASP A 162 1.72 -25.37 41.14
CA ASP A 162 0.64 -25.51 40.15
C ASP A 162 -0.61 -24.77 40.64
N ASP A 163 -1.38 -24.18 39.74
CA ASP A 163 -2.82 -23.97 39.97
C ASP A 163 -3.58 -23.98 38.63
N GLU A 164 -4.77 -24.58 38.67
CA GLU A 164 -5.60 -24.91 37.50
C GLU A 164 -6.55 -23.77 37.12
N ASP A 165 -7.00 -23.79 35.86
CA ASP A 165 -8.22 -23.21 35.29
C ASP A 165 -9.01 -22.18 36.12
N GLN A 166 -8.92 -20.91 35.73
CA GLN A 166 -10.01 -19.95 35.93
C GLN A 166 -10.36 -19.24 34.63
N ASP A 167 -11.57 -19.52 34.13
CA ASP A 167 -12.20 -18.79 33.05
C ASP A 167 -12.47 -17.35 33.51
N GLU A 168 -11.69 -16.37 33.03
CA GLU A 168 -12.03 -14.96 33.22
C GLU A 168 -13.15 -14.56 32.23
N ASP A 169 -14.38 -14.49 32.76
CA ASP A 169 -15.55 -13.93 32.08
C ASP A 169 -15.24 -12.51 31.57
N PHE A 170 -15.05 -12.39 30.26
CA PHE A 170 -14.73 -11.12 29.61
C PHE A 170 -16.01 -10.28 29.48
N GLU A 171 -16.38 -9.55 30.53
CA GLU A 171 -17.51 -8.61 30.48
C GLU A 171 -17.30 -7.58 29.35
N PRO A 172 -18.33 -7.31 28.52
CA PRO A 172 -18.21 -6.36 27.44
C PRO A 172 -18.20 -4.94 28.00
N VAL A 173 -17.01 -4.34 28.07
CA VAL A 173 -16.84 -2.91 28.36
C VAL A 173 -17.57 -2.11 27.28
N THR A 174 -18.74 -1.58 27.62
CA THR A 174 -19.49 -0.63 26.81
C THR A 174 -18.99 0.79 27.10
N ASP A 175 -17.80 1.11 26.58
CA ASP A 175 -17.31 2.49 26.52
C ASP A 175 -18.08 3.27 25.43
N ASP A 176 -19.37 3.51 25.68
CA ASP A 176 -20.15 4.59 25.04
C ASP A 176 -19.93 5.91 25.82
N GLU A 177 -18.70 6.17 26.25
CA GLU A 177 -18.30 7.50 26.67
C GLU A 177 -17.90 8.28 25.41
N GLU A 178 -18.70 9.27 25.06
CA GLU A 178 -18.35 10.32 24.11
C GLU A 178 -17.14 11.09 24.66
N GLN A 179 -15.93 10.55 24.43
CA GLN A 179 -14.69 11.26 24.72
C GLN A 179 -14.72 12.56 23.95
N ASP A 180 -14.70 13.69 24.68
CA ASP A 180 -14.59 15.03 24.14
C ASP A 180 -13.54 15.02 23.02
N GLU A 181 -13.94 15.28 21.77
CA GLU A 181 -13.00 15.40 20.65
C GLU A 181 -12.06 16.58 20.97
N GLU A 182 -10.89 16.30 21.58
CA GLU A 182 -9.79 17.27 21.67
C GLU A 182 -9.62 17.87 20.27
N GLU A 183 -9.65 19.20 20.18
CA GLU A 183 -9.73 19.89 18.90
C GLU A 183 -8.40 19.72 18.17
N ASP A 184 -8.28 18.61 17.41
CA ASP A 184 -7.06 18.12 16.76
C ASP A 184 -6.28 19.30 16.15
N ASP A 185 -5.07 19.56 16.63
CA ASP A 185 -4.20 20.65 16.13
C ASP A 185 -3.64 20.27 14.76
N TRP A 186 -4.42 20.53 13.71
CA TRP A 186 -4.05 20.27 12.32
C TRP A 186 -2.87 21.11 11.81
N ASP A 187 -2.44 22.12 12.57
CA ASP A 187 -1.21 22.88 12.31
C ASP A 187 0.02 22.25 12.99
N ARG A 188 -0.16 21.27 13.88
CA ARG A 188 0.92 20.59 14.61
C ARG A 188 0.73 19.07 14.74
N ILE A 189 0.60 18.40 13.60
CA ILE A 189 0.53 16.94 13.51
C ILE A 189 1.89 16.33 13.88
N LEU A 190 1.93 15.51 14.94
CA LEU A 190 3.14 14.81 15.38
C LEU A 190 3.65 13.83 14.30
N VAL A 191 4.95 13.89 14.02
CA VAL A 191 5.66 12.98 13.12
C VAL A 191 6.35 11.87 13.91
N GLU A 192 6.04 10.61 13.62
CA GLU A 192 6.58 9.46 14.34
C GLU A 192 7.50 8.57 13.50
N GLU A 193 8.61 8.12 14.09
CA GLU A 193 9.51 7.16 13.45
C GLU A 193 9.02 5.72 13.59
N LEU A 194 8.96 5.00 12.46
CA LEU A 194 8.72 3.55 12.45
C LEU A 194 10.04 2.79 12.56
N LYS A 195 10.28 2.15 13.72
CA LYS A 195 11.50 1.38 14.00
C LYS A 195 11.79 0.35 12.90
N GLY A 196 12.99 0.40 12.33
CA GLY A 196 13.44 -0.56 11.33
C GLY A 196 12.73 -0.46 9.97
N LEU A 197 12.13 0.70 9.66
CA LEU A 197 11.47 0.97 8.38
C LEU A 197 12.49 1.12 7.25
N ARG A 198 13.53 1.93 7.45
CA ARG A 198 14.54 2.24 6.45
C ARG A 198 15.28 0.98 5.98
N GLU A 199 15.80 0.21 6.92
CA GLU A 199 16.58 -1.01 6.65
C GLU A 199 15.75 -2.04 5.89
N GLU A 200 14.45 -2.11 6.18
CA GLU A 200 13.51 -3.01 5.51
C GLU A 200 13.19 -2.53 4.09
N GLU A 201 12.91 -1.25 3.88
CA GLU A 201 12.70 -0.71 2.54
C GLU A 201 13.97 -0.89 1.69
N GLU A 202 15.15 -0.58 2.22
CA GLU A 202 16.42 -0.82 1.52
C GLU A 202 16.63 -2.32 1.21
N ARG A 203 16.21 -3.23 2.09
CA ARG A 203 16.24 -4.69 1.86
C ARG A 203 15.27 -5.11 0.76
N ILE A 204 14.05 -4.57 0.76
CA ILE A 204 13.01 -4.83 -0.25
C ILE A 204 13.45 -4.32 -1.62
N GLU A 205 14.00 -3.11 -1.72
CA GLU A 205 14.43 -2.54 -2.99
C GLU A 205 15.62 -3.29 -3.61
N ARG A 206 16.57 -3.78 -2.80
CA ARG A 206 17.64 -4.68 -3.28
C ARG A 206 17.07 -5.98 -3.86
N GLN A 207 16.13 -6.61 -3.15
CA GLN A 207 15.48 -7.83 -3.63
C GLN A 207 14.64 -7.60 -4.88
N ALA A 208 13.99 -6.44 -5.01
CA ALA A 208 13.19 -6.10 -6.18
C ALA A 208 14.03 -5.94 -7.45
N GLU A 209 15.25 -5.36 -7.38
CA GLU A 209 16.14 -5.28 -8.55
C GLU A 209 16.66 -6.67 -8.97
N GLU A 210 16.98 -7.53 -8.01
CA GLU A 210 17.40 -8.92 -8.27
C GLU A 210 16.27 -9.73 -8.91
N GLU A 211 15.06 -9.69 -8.33
CA GLU A 211 13.85 -10.30 -8.89
C GLU A 211 13.59 -9.80 -10.32
N LEU A 212 13.65 -8.49 -10.54
CA LEU A 212 13.40 -7.85 -11.82
C LEU A 212 14.36 -8.33 -12.91
N ARG A 213 15.66 -8.39 -12.60
CA ARG A 213 16.68 -8.86 -13.55
C ARG A 213 16.41 -10.30 -13.97
N LEU A 214 16.14 -11.19 -13.00
CA LEU A 214 15.85 -12.60 -13.26
C LEU A 214 14.55 -12.80 -14.06
N ILE A 215 13.48 -12.08 -13.70
CA ILE A 215 12.16 -12.24 -14.32
C ILE A 215 12.12 -11.63 -15.73
N LEU A 216 12.73 -10.47 -15.97
CA LEU A 216 12.78 -9.89 -17.32
C LEU A 216 13.58 -10.77 -18.28
N GLU A 217 14.71 -11.33 -17.84
CA GLU A 217 15.48 -12.25 -18.69
C GLU A 217 14.71 -13.55 -18.98
N ALA A 218 14.02 -14.08 -17.97
CA ALA A 218 13.23 -15.31 -18.08
C ALA A 218 11.96 -15.15 -18.93
N LEU A 219 11.22 -14.03 -18.80
CA LEU A 219 9.95 -13.79 -19.50
C LEU A 219 10.10 -13.05 -20.84
N GLY A 220 11.22 -12.39 -21.07
CA GLY A 220 11.56 -11.74 -22.35
C GLY A 220 12.41 -12.68 -23.22
N PRO A 221 13.74 -12.47 -23.33
CA PRO A 221 14.60 -13.18 -24.29
C PRO A 221 14.51 -14.71 -24.21
N ARG A 222 14.67 -15.30 -23.01
CA ARG A 222 14.63 -16.76 -22.85
C ARG A 222 13.26 -17.36 -23.17
N ASN A 223 12.18 -16.62 -22.90
CA ASN A 223 10.82 -17.04 -23.27
C ASN A 223 10.62 -17.02 -24.79
N LEU A 224 11.13 -15.99 -25.47
CA LEU A 224 11.08 -15.89 -26.92
C LEU A 224 11.92 -16.98 -27.60
N ASP A 225 13.13 -17.25 -27.09
CA ASP A 225 13.95 -18.38 -27.56
C ASP A 225 13.20 -19.70 -27.44
N GLN A 226 12.60 -19.99 -26.27
CA GLN A 226 11.80 -21.21 -26.06
C GLN A 226 10.57 -21.30 -26.98
N LYS A 227 9.92 -20.18 -27.29
CA LYS A 227 8.75 -20.17 -28.18
C LYS A 227 9.12 -20.51 -29.62
N LEU A 228 10.34 -20.19 -30.04
CA LEU A 228 10.83 -20.38 -31.40
C LEU A 228 11.48 -21.76 -31.63
N THR A 229 11.62 -22.59 -30.60
CA THR A 229 11.95 -24.01 -30.77
C THR A 229 10.73 -24.88 -31.07
N VAL A 230 9.52 -24.29 -31.09
CA VAL A 230 8.29 -24.99 -31.46
C VAL A 230 8.18 -25.03 -32.98
N GLU A 231 7.85 -26.20 -33.54
CA GLU A 231 7.58 -26.38 -34.97
C GLU A 231 6.45 -25.46 -35.44
N ASP A 232 6.57 -24.89 -36.64
CA ASP A 232 5.64 -23.91 -37.23
C ASP A 232 5.33 -22.65 -36.39
N ALA A 233 6.20 -22.29 -35.44
CA ALA A 233 6.03 -21.08 -34.64
C ALA A 233 6.12 -19.79 -35.49
N ASP A 234 5.03 -19.00 -35.54
CA ASP A 234 5.05 -17.61 -36.03
C ASP A 234 6.01 -16.77 -35.15
N PRO A 235 7.12 -16.24 -35.70
CA PRO A 235 8.07 -15.46 -34.92
C PRO A 235 7.49 -14.15 -34.37
N ASP A 236 6.54 -13.55 -35.07
CA ASP A 236 5.91 -12.32 -34.63
C ASP A 236 4.93 -12.61 -33.50
N ASP A 237 4.20 -13.73 -33.52
CA ASP A 237 3.35 -14.14 -32.40
C ASP A 237 4.18 -14.54 -31.17
N ALA A 238 5.26 -15.29 -31.37
CA ALA A 238 6.20 -15.63 -30.31
C ALA A 238 6.73 -14.34 -29.63
N HIS A 239 7.13 -13.34 -30.43
CA HIS A 239 7.60 -12.04 -29.95
C HIS A 239 6.52 -11.24 -29.23
N ARG A 240 5.29 -11.17 -29.77
CA ARG A 240 4.14 -10.52 -29.12
C ARG A 240 3.83 -11.15 -27.76
N GLN A 241 3.80 -12.48 -27.68
CA GLN A 241 3.49 -13.20 -26.45
C GLN A 241 4.57 -13.00 -25.37
N ALA A 242 5.85 -13.09 -25.71
CA ALA A 242 6.95 -12.81 -24.78
C ALA A 242 6.91 -11.34 -24.29
N GLY A 243 6.68 -10.40 -25.22
CA GLY A 243 6.52 -8.97 -24.92
C GLY A 243 5.41 -8.68 -23.93
N ALA A 244 4.24 -9.30 -24.10
CA ALA A 244 3.12 -9.16 -23.18
C ALA A 244 3.42 -9.75 -21.79
N ARG A 245 4.17 -10.86 -21.71
CA ARG A 245 4.55 -11.50 -20.44
C ARG A 245 5.55 -10.65 -19.65
N GLN A 246 6.62 -10.19 -20.27
CA GLN A 246 7.60 -9.34 -19.58
C GLN A 246 7.00 -7.98 -19.16
N ALA A 247 6.13 -7.37 -19.99
CA ALA A 247 5.50 -6.09 -19.67
C ALA A 247 4.54 -6.19 -18.47
N ALA A 248 3.78 -7.29 -18.36
CA ALA A 248 2.91 -7.55 -17.21
C ALA A 248 3.71 -7.71 -15.89
N ALA A 249 4.90 -8.33 -15.94
CA ALA A 249 5.80 -8.45 -14.81
C ALA A 249 6.52 -7.14 -14.46
N ALA A 250 6.94 -6.37 -15.47
CA ALA A 250 7.48 -5.01 -15.31
C ALA A 250 6.48 -4.10 -14.55
N SER A 251 5.23 -4.08 -15.01
CA SER A 251 4.13 -3.36 -14.37
C SER A 251 3.88 -3.83 -12.91
N ARG A 252 3.92 -5.15 -12.66
CA ARG A 252 3.82 -5.70 -11.30
C ARG A 252 4.94 -5.17 -10.40
N ILE A 253 6.19 -5.22 -10.84
CA ILE A 253 7.36 -4.87 -10.01
C ILE A 253 7.42 -3.36 -9.75
N ALA A 254 7.07 -2.53 -10.74
CA ALA A 254 6.89 -1.09 -10.56
C ALA A 254 5.84 -0.80 -9.49
N MET A 255 4.60 -1.26 -9.69
CA MET A 255 3.51 -1.03 -8.74
C MET A 255 3.77 -1.66 -7.35
N ASN A 256 4.57 -2.73 -7.26
CA ASN A 256 4.97 -3.32 -5.98
C ASN A 256 5.79 -2.33 -5.13
N GLY A 257 6.41 -1.28 -5.71
CA GLY A 257 7.03 -0.21 -4.91
C GLY A 257 6.03 0.41 -3.94
N GLY A 258 4.83 0.75 -4.43
CA GLY A 258 3.78 1.30 -3.58
C GLY A 258 3.12 0.27 -2.66
N ARG A 259 2.87 -0.95 -3.19
CA ARG A 259 2.18 -2.00 -2.43
C ARG A 259 3.04 -2.55 -1.28
N SER A 260 4.32 -2.81 -1.51
CA SER A 260 5.27 -3.27 -0.49
C SER A 260 5.55 -2.18 0.55
N SER A 261 5.62 -0.91 0.15
CA SER A 261 5.79 0.17 1.13
C SER A 261 4.56 0.36 2.00
N ASN A 262 3.34 0.40 1.44
CA ASN A 262 2.12 0.46 2.24
C ASN A 262 2.03 -0.71 3.25
N TRP A 263 2.38 -1.93 2.80
CA TRP A 263 2.45 -3.11 3.67
C TRP A 263 3.53 -2.98 4.77
N THR A 264 4.71 -2.49 4.42
CA THR A 264 5.83 -2.32 5.35
C THR A 264 5.54 -1.27 6.42
N HIS A 265 4.85 -0.19 6.06
CA HIS A 265 4.38 0.82 7.00
C HIS A 265 3.31 0.24 7.93
N MET A 266 2.20 -0.29 7.38
CA MET A 266 1.10 -0.79 8.21
C MET A 266 1.50 -1.96 9.12
N THR A 267 2.51 -2.77 8.77
CA THR A 267 2.99 -3.86 9.63
C THR A 267 3.85 -3.36 10.80
N ARG A 268 4.61 -2.26 10.63
CA ARG A 268 5.47 -1.66 11.67
C ARG A 268 4.76 -0.63 12.54
N ASP A 269 3.77 0.07 11.98
CA ASP A 269 3.00 1.10 12.66
C ASP A 269 2.05 0.49 13.71
N ARG A 270 2.21 0.87 14.97
CA ARG A 270 1.35 0.40 16.07
C ARG A 270 -0.10 0.91 15.96
N ARG A 271 -0.32 2.06 15.30
CA ARG A 271 -1.67 2.63 15.13
C ARG A 271 -2.49 1.95 14.03
N ALA A 272 -1.85 1.29 13.06
CA ALA A 272 -2.56 0.43 12.12
C ALA A 272 -2.97 -0.86 12.86
N ILE A 273 -4.23 -0.96 13.26
CA ILE A 273 -4.79 -2.13 13.98
C ILE A 273 -5.05 -3.32 13.06
N GLY A 274 -5.05 -3.14 11.74
CA GLY A 274 -5.29 -4.20 10.78
C GLY A 274 -5.11 -3.77 9.32
N TYR A 275 -5.59 -4.61 8.40
CA TYR A 275 -5.69 -4.28 6.98
C TYR A 275 -6.90 -4.95 6.34
N VAL A 276 -7.37 -4.38 5.23
CA VAL A 276 -8.40 -4.99 4.37
C VAL A 276 -7.84 -5.16 2.96
N ARG A 277 -8.25 -6.22 2.27
CA ARG A 277 -7.95 -6.43 0.85
C ARG A 277 -9.05 -5.87 0.00
N LEU A 278 -8.70 -5.07 -1.01
CA LEU A 278 -9.61 -4.34 -1.89
C LEU A 278 -9.28 -4.58 -3.38
N SER A 279 -10.27 -4.30 -4.25
CA SER A 279 -10.15 -4.40 -5.71
C SER A 279 -10.29 -3.02 -6.36
N ARG A 280 -9.34 -2.64 -7.23
CA ARG A 280 -9.38 -1.40 -8.01
C ARG A 280 -10.46 -1.38 -9.10
N THR A 281 -11.01 -2.54 -9.48
CA THR A 281 -11.87 -2.68 -10.68
C THR A 281 -13.28 -3.19 -10.36
N GLY A 282 -13.60 -3.43 -9.09
CA GLY A 282 -14.81 -4.17 -8.66
C GLY A 282 -14.87 -5.65 -9.12
N THR A 283 -13.93 -6.07 -9.97
CA THR A 283 -13.91 -7.35 -10.70
C THR A 283 -12.62 -8.13 -10.44
N PRO A 284 -12.31 -8.45 -9.17
CA PRO A 284 -11.06 -9.12 -8.80
C PRO A 284 -10.97 -10.55 -9.35
N CYS A 285 -9.75 -11.04 -9.63
CA CYS A 285 -9.57 -12.46 -9.92
C CYS A 285 -10.03 -13.33 -8.73
N GLY A 286 -10.44 -14.57 -8.97
CA GLY A 286 -11.01 -15.42 -7.91
C GLY A 286 -10.09 -15.68 -6.70
N TRP A 287 -8.77 -15.52 -6.82
CA TRP A 287 -7.85 -15.56 -5.67
C TRP A 287 -7.90 -14.26 -4.86
N CYS A 288 -7.83 -13.09 -5.53
CA CYS A 288 -8.05 -11.80 -4.86
C CYS A 288 -9.43 -11.74 -4.20
N ALA A 289 -10.48 -12.24 -4.85
CA ALA A 289 -11.82 -12.29 -4.30
C ALA A 289 -11.87 -13.06 -2.96
N MET A 290 -11.09 -14.14 -2.82
CA MET A 290 -10.96 -14.87 -1.54
C MET A 290 -10.19 -14.06 -0.50
N LEU A 291 -9.13 -13.35 -0.91
CA LEU A 291 -8.40 -12.47 0.00
C LEU A 291 -9.28 -11.29 0.48
N ILE A 292 -10.14 -10.77 -0.40
CA ILE A 292 -11.14 -9.71 -0.15
C ILE A 292 -12.25 -10.22 0.79
N SER A 293 -12.69 -11.48 0.63
CA SER A 293 -13.72 -12.08 1.49
C SER A 293 -13.27 -12.36 2.93
N ARG A 294 -12.00 -12.14 3.28
CA ARG A 294 -11.53 -12.17 4.67
C ARG A 294 -11.99 -10.96 5.50
N GLY A 295 -12.52 -9.91 4.86
CA GLY A 295 -12.88 -8.66 5.54
C GLY A 295 -11.67 -7.90 6.08
N ALA A 296 -11.85 -7.18 7.18
CA ALA A 296 -10.74 -6.57 7.93
C ALA A 296 -10.00 -7.64 8.75
N VAL A 297 -8.69 -7.77 8.50
CA VAL A 297 -7.79 -8.66 9.22
C VAL A 297 -7.03 -7.84 10.25
N TYR A 298 -7.41 -7.98 11.52
CA TYR A 298 -6.80 -7.28 12.65
C TYR A 298 -5.48 -7.93 13.10
N LYS A 299 -4.59 -7.13 13.70
CA LYS A 299 -3.33 -7.59 14.29
C LYS A 299 -3.59 -8.40 15.56
N THR A 300 -3.16 -9.64 15.53
CA THR A 300 -3.12 -10.58 16.65
C THR A 300 -1.80 -11.33 16.59
N GLN A 301 -1.42 -12.06 17.65
CA GLN A 301 -0.24 -12.93 17.64
C GLN A 301 -0.30 -13.95 16.49
N SER A 302 -1.50 -14.46 16.16
CA SER A 302 -1.73 -15.39 15.05
C SER A 302 -1.70 -14.71 13.67
N SER A 303 -2.23 -13.48 13.53
CA SER A 303 -2.28 -12.79 12.24
C SER A 303 -0.92 -12.19 11.83
N ALA A 304 -0.04 -11.90 12.79
CA ALA A 304 1.34 -11.42 12.57
C ALA A 304 2.20 -12.37 11.71
N LEU A 305 1.83 -13.65 11.61
CA LEU A 305 2.52 -14.65 10.78
C LEU A 305 2.10 -14.63 9.29
N PHE A 306 0.98 -13.98 8.95
CA PHE A 306 0.41 -14.03 7.59
C PHE A 306 1.05 -12.99 6.65
N LYS A 307 2.05 -13.43 5.89
CA LYS A 307 2.72 -12.65 4.83
C LYS A 307 1.90 -12.48 3.53
N ASP A 308 0.58 -12.70 3.58
CA ASP A 308 -0.30 -12.64 2.39
C ASP A 308 -0.55 -11.20 1.89
N GLY A 309 -0.31 -10.19 2.71
CA GLY A 309 -0.58 -8.78 2.39
C GLY A 309 0.30 -8.17 1.29
N ASP A 310 1.47 -8.74 1.01
CA ASP A 310 2.39 -8.25 -0.03
C ASP A 310 2.55 -9.20 -1.24
N ARG A 311 1.65 -10.18 -1.37
CA ARG A 311 1.68 -11.14 -2.49
C ARG A 311 0.77 -10.69 -3.63
N TYR A 312 1.37 -10.42 -4.79
CA TYR A 312 0.69 -10.00 -6.02
C TYR A 312 1.20 -10.77 -7.23
N HIS A 313 0.33 -11.03 -8.20
CA HIS A 313 0.67 -11.66 -9.49
C HIS A 313 0.67 -10.63 -10.63
N ASP A 314 1.15 -11.03 -11.81
CA ASP A 314 1.14 -10.15 -12.99
C ASP A 314 -0.31 -9.80 -13.38
N ASN A 315 -0.57 -8.56 -13.79
CA ASN A 315 -1.93 -8.02 -14.01
C ASN A 315 -2.85 -8.11 -12.77
N CYS A 316 -2.30 -7.96 -11.55
CA CYS A 316 -3.11 -7.92 -10.33
C CYS A 316 -3.73 -6.52 -10.09
N HIS A 317 -5.05 -6.49 -9.92
CA HIS A 317 -5.83 -5.27 -9.67
C HIS A 317 -6.19 -5.04 -8.20
N CYS A 318 -5.45 -5.66 -7.29
CA CYS A 318 -5.79 -5.75 -5.87
C CYS A 318 -4.71 -5.07 -5.01
N TYR A 319 -5.08 -4.61 -3.81
CA TYR A 319 -4.19 -3.96 -2.86
C TYR A 319 -4.57 -4.30 -1.42
N ALA A 320 -3.70 -3.96 -0.46
CA ALA A 320 -4.03 -3.90 0.95
C ALA A 320 -4.21 -2.42 1.35
N MET A 321 -5.27 -2.12 2.08
CA MET A 321 -5.51 -0.82 2.72
C MET A 321 -5.34 -0.99 4.23
N PRO A 322 -4.59 -0.12 4.93
CA PRO A 322 -4.52 -0.12 6.39
C PRO A 322 -5.89 0.17 7.02
N ILE A 323 -6.11 -0.41 8.20
CA ILE A 323 -7.24 -0.10 9.08
C ILE A 323 -6.68 0.44 10.39
N TRP A 324 -7.11 1.64 10.81
CA TRP A 324 -6.66 2.32 12.04
C TRP A 324 -7.69 2.26 13.18
N ASN A 325 -8.97 2.22 12.86
CA ASN A 325 -10.07 2.03 13.82
C ASN A 325 -11.11 1.04 13.25
N ARG A 326 -11.94 0.43 14.11
CA ARG A 326 -12.90 -0.60 13.68
C ARG A 326 -14.00 -0.05 12.75
N ASP A 327 -14.42 1.19 12.98
CA ASP A 327 -15.54 1.81 12.27
C ASP A 327 -15.22 2.10 10.80
N GLN A 328 -13.94 2.39 10.49
CA GLN A 328 -13.42 2.57 9.13
C GLN A 328 -13.86 1.43 8.18
N PHE A 329 -13.91 0.18 8.64
CA PHE A 329 -14.32 -0.96 7.80
C PHE A 329 -15.83 -1.01 7.51
N GLN A 330 -16.66 -0.45 8.39
CA GLN A 330 -18.12 -0.39 8.21
C GLN A 330 -18.57 0.88 7.50
N ALA A 331 -17.94 2.02 7.80
CA ALA A 331 -18.30 3.33 7.28
C ALA A 331 -17.79 3.60 5.85
N SER A 332 -16.64 3.02 5.46
CA SER A 332 -16.06 3.26 4.13
C SER A 332 -16.82 2.53 3.03
N GLU A 333 -17.12 3.22 1.92
CA GLU A 333 -17.68 2.59 0.72
C GLU A 333 -16.63 1.79 -0.06
N LEU A 334 -15.34 2.11 0.08
CA LEU A 334 -14.25 1.33 -0.51
C LEU A 334 -14.27 -0.13 -0.04
N THR A 335 -14.73 -0.39 1.17
CA THR A 335 -14.79 -1.73 1.77
C THR A 335 -16.12 -2.46 1.54
N ALA A 336 -17.10 -1.86 0.83
CA ALA A 336 -18.40 -2.47 0.57
C ALA A 336 -18.31 -3.82 -0.18
N LEU A 337 -17.39 -3.95 -1.14
CA LEU A 337 -17.12 -5.22 -1.84
C LEU A 337 -16.59 -6.29 -0.88
N SER A 338 -15.76 -5.91 0.09
CA SER A 338 -15.23 -6.83 1.11
C SER A 338 -16.34 -7.30 2.05
N ARG A 339 -17.23 -6.39 2.48
CA ARG A 339 -18.43 -6.75 3.27
C ARG A 339 -19.32 -7.73 2.48
N GLN A 340 -19.60 -7.46 1.20
CA GLN A 340 -20.38 -8.37 0.34
C GLN A 340 -19.71 -9.75 0.21
N TYR A 341 -18.41 -9.80 -0.07
CA TYR A 341 -17.71 -11.07 -0.30
C TYR A 341 -17.53 -11.87 0.99
N MET A 342 -17.35 -11.19 2.13
CA MET A 342 -17.29 -11.81 3.46
C MET A 342 -18.60 -12.52 3.81
N ALA A 343 -19.75 -11.92 3.49
CA ALA A 343 -21.06 -12.56 3.65
C ALA A 343 -21.27 -13.74 2.68
N LEU A 344 -20.80 -13.63 1.43
CA LEU A 344 -20.96 -14.68 0.42
C LEU A 344 -20.04 -15.89 0.61
N TRP A 345 -18.86 -15.72 1.22
CA TRP A 345 -17.88 -16.80 1.39
C TRP A 345 -18.45 -18.05 2.09
N PRO A 346 -19.00 -17.98 3.33
CA PRO A 346 -19.50 -19.16 4.03
C PRO A 346 -20.62 -19.89 3.29
N GLU A 347 -21.51 -19.16 2.61
CA GLU A 347 -22.59 -19.73 1.80
C GLU A 347 -22.04 -20.48 0.57
N VAL A 348 -21.12 -19.86 -0.17
CA VAL A 348 -20.53 -20.44 -1.39
C VAL A 348 -19.59 -21.60 -1.09
N THR A 349 -18.89 -21.59 0.05
CA THR A 349 -17.96 -22.67 0.43
C THR A 349 -18.57 -23.68 1.41
N LYS A 350 -19.88 -23.67 1.63
CA LYS A 350 -20.57 -24.58 2.55
C LYS A 350 -20.30 -26.04 2.18
N GLY A 351 -19.78 -26.83 3.13
CA GLY A 351 -19.39 -28.23 2.92
C GLY A 351 -18.01 -28.43 2.28
N HIS A 352 -17.28 -27.36 1.95
CA HIS A 352 -15.95 -27.41 1.34
C HIS A 352 -14.90 -26.80 2.26
N THR A 353 -13.66 -27.32 2.23
CA THR A 353 -12.55 -26.79 3.05
C THR A 353 -11.26 -26.66 2.24
N GLY A 354 -10.28 -25.92 2.78
CA GLY A 354 -8.93 -25.81 2.22
C GLY A 354 -8.90 -25.43 0.72
N LYS A 355 -8.19 -26.23 -0.08
CA LYS A 355 -8.04 -26.02 -1.53
C LYS A 355 -9.36 -26.18 -2.30
N ASP A 356 -10.30 -26.95 -1.78
CA ASP A 356 -11.59 -27.21 -2.44
C ASP A 356 -12.52 -26.00 -2.29
N ALA A 357 -12.64 -25.44 -1.08
CA ALA A 357 -13.34 -24.18 -0.81
C ALA A 357 -12.85 -23.04 -1.75
N VAL A 358 -11.52 -22.88 -1.88
CA VAL A 358 -10.91 -21.92 -2.81
C VAL A 358 -11.28 -22.23 -4.28
N SER A 359 -11.41 -23.50 -4.65
CA SER A 359 -11.75 -23.91 -6.02
C SER A 359 -13.22 -23.66 -6.37
N VAL A 360 -14.14 -23.91 -5.43
CA VAL A 360 -15.56 -23.58 -5.54
C VAL A 360 -15.76 -22.07 -5.61
N TRP A 361 -15.14 -21.30 -4.71
CA TRP A 361 -15.18 -19.83 -4.75
C TRP A 361 -14.66 -19.24 -6.07
N ARG A 362 -13.52 -19.75 -6.58
CA ARG A 362 -12.97 -19.33 -7.88
C ARG A 362 -13.89 -19.67 -9.07
N ARG A 363 -14.77 -20.66 -8.94
CA ARG A 363 -15.80 -20.99 -9.95
C ARG A 363 -16.97 -20.01 -9.86
N PHE A 364 -17.49 -19.78 -8.65
CA PHE A 364 -18.56 -18.83 -8.36
C PHE A 364 -18.22 -17.41 -8.86
N ILE A 365 -17.05 -16.88 -8.48
CA ILE A 365 -16.62 -15.53 -8.90
C ILE A 365 -16.52 -15.41 -10.42
N ARG A 366 -16.01 -16.45 -11.11
CA ARG A 366 -15.94 -16.48 -12.58
C ARG A 366 -17.32 -16.49 -13.23
N GLN A 367 -18.29 -17.21 -12.64
CA GLN A 367 -19.67 -17.24 -13.13
C GLN A 367 -20.36 -15.89 -12.90
N LYS A 368 -20.28 -15.32 -11.69
CA LYS A 368 -20.81 -13.99 -11.35
C LYS A 368 -20.29 -12.89 -12.28
N GLN A 369 -18.98 -12.89 -12.55
CA GLN A 369 -18.35 -11.91 -13.46
C GLN A 369 -18.73 -12.12 -14.93
N ARG A 370 -18.96 -13.37 -15.38
CA ARG A 370 -19.44 -13.64 -16.74
C ARG A 370 -20.88 -13.20 -16.94
N ALA A 371 -21.76 -13.43 -15.95
CA ALA A 371 -23.14 -12.96 -15.98
C ALA A 371 -23.20 -11.43 -16.05
N ALA A 372 -22.54 -10.73 -15.13
CA ALA A 372 -22.48 -9.27 -15.13
C ALA A 372 -21.90 -8.68 -16.44
N ALA A 373 -20.89 -9.33 -17.03
CA ALA A 373 -20.32 -8.92 -18.31
C ALA A 373 -21.23 -9.20 -19.51
N GLN A 374 -22.17 -10.15 -19.40
CA GLN A 374 -23.20 -10.40 -20.42
C GLN A 374 -24.35 -9.38 -20.29
N GLU A 375 -24.87 -9.17 -19.08
CA GLU A 375 -25.89 -8.16 -18.77
C GLU A 375 -25.45 -6.75 -19.21
N ALA A 376 -24.18 -6.39 -18.99
CA ALA A 376 -23.60 -5.12 -19.43
C ALA A 376 -23.53 -4.97 -20.96
N ARG A 377 -23.43 -6.08 -21.71
CA ARG A 377 -23.44 -6.07 -23.19
C ARG A 377 -24.85 -5.99 -23.75
N GLU A 378 -25.78 -6.71 -23.14
CA GLU A 378 -27.20 -6.70 -23.54
C GLU A 378 -27.81 -5.31 -23.30
N SER A 379 -27.49 -4.66 -22.17
CA SER A 379 -27.90 -3.28 -21.89
C SER A 379 -27.27 -2.22 -22.81
N THR A 380 -26.00 -2.35 -23.19
CA THR A 380 -25.39 -1.44 -24.20
C THR A 380 -25.89 -1.68 -25.61
N THR A 381 -26.34 -2.89 -25.96
CA THR A 381 -26.91 -3.21 -27.28
C THR A 381 -28.40 -2.81 -27.39
N THR A 382 -29.07 -2.57 -26.27
CA THR A 382 -30.49 -2.17 -26.21
C THR A 382 -30.73 -0.68 -25.96
N ALA A 383 -29.67 0.09 -25.75
CA ALA A 383 -29.73 1.55 -25.80
C ALA A 383 -29.97 1.99 -27.26
N PRO A 384 -31.05 2.75 -27.58
CA PRO A 384 -31.24 3.29 -28.92
C PRO A 384 -30.15 4.31 -29.25
N GLU A 385 -29.67 4.30 -30.49
CA GLU A 385 -28.87 5.39 -31.05
C GLU A 385 -29.71 6.68 -30.99
N ALA A 386 -29.19 7.70 -30.29
CA ALA A 386 -29.87 8.95 -30.00
C ALA A 386 -29.17 10.15 -30.65
#